data_AF-A6HRK5-F1
#
_entry.id   AF-A6HRK5-F1
#
_cell.length_a   1.000
_cell.length_b   1.000
_cell.length_c   1.000
_cell.angle_alpha   90.00
_cell.angle_beta   90.00
_cell.angle_gamma   90.00
#
_symmetry.space_group_name_H-M   'P 1'
#
loop_
_entity.id
_entity.type
_entity.pdbx_description
1 polymer ?
#
loop_
_entity_poly.entity_id
_entity_poly.type
_entity_poly.pdbx_seq_one_letter_code
_entity_poly.pdbx_strand_id
1 'polypeptide(L)'
;MAPLTNEIRPVSSCTPQHIGPAIPEVSSVWFKLYIYHITGQGPPSLLLSKGTRLRKLPDIFQGYDRLLITSWGHDPGVVPTSNVLTMLNDALTHSAVLIQGHGLHGVGETVHIPFPFDEAELQGEFTRASMGVHKALQILRSKVDLQHFCGYVTMLNASSQLASRKLSDASDERGEPDLASSSDVNGSTESFEMVIEEASTDLSTKQNSGATAEADWVPLELCFGIPLFSSELNRKVCQKIATHGLCSKESLQSLLHSSRKLSLQVLNFVHSFQEGAATLDFHAEPGFSSVFSQSSCADTGVPLPAKNVMFKDGILSEWSGRSPSSLLIAGLHLQ
;
A
#
# COMPACT_ATOMS: atom_id res chain seq x y z
N MET A 1 -18.96 -1.60 -12.25
CA MET A 1 -17.68 -1.06 -12.76
C MET A 1 -16.60 -1.97 -12.21
N ALA A 2 -15.83 -2.65 -13.08
CA ALA A 2 -14.70 -3.45 -12.63
C ALA A 2 -13.61 -2.51 -12.07
N PRO A 3 -12.81 -2.95 -11.09
CA PRO A 3 -11.67 -2.17 -10.61
C PRO A 3 -10.73 -1.86 -11.78
N LEU A 4 -10.26 -0.62 -11.87
CA LEU A 4 -9.23 -0.24 -12.83
C LEU A 4 -7.95 -1.01 -12.48
N THR A 5 -7.63 -2.00 -13.30
CA THR A 5 -6.41 -2.80 -13.17
C THR A 5 -5.19 -1.97 -13.54
N ASN A 6 -4.07 -2.19 -12.86
CA ASN A 6 -2.79 -1.51 -13.11
C ASN A 6 -2.23 -1.75 -14.53
N GLU A 7 -2.73 -2.76 -15.23
CA GLU A 7 -2.22 -3.20 -16.52
C GLU A 7 -2.84 -2.47 -17.71
N ILE A 8 -3.99 -1.82 -17.53
CA ILE A 8 -4.75 -1.24 -18.64
C ILE A 8 -5.01 0.23 -18.33
N ARG A 9 -4.54 1.12 -19.20
CA ARG A 9 -4.90 2.53 -19.14
C ARG A 9 -6.38 2.65 -19.53
N PRO A 10 -7.26 3.13 -18.64
CA PRO A 10 -8.67 3.30 -18.98
C PRO A 10 -8.82 4.31 -20.12
N VAL A 11 -9.87 4.12 -20.92
CA VAL A 11 -10.25 5.11 -21.94
C VAL A 11 -10.55 6.42 -21.21
N SER A 12 -9.87 7.49 -21.61
CA SER A 12 -10.07 8.86 -21.09
C SER A 12 -11.42 9.44 -21.55
N SER A 13 -12.52 8.77 -21.24
CA SER A 13 -13.87 9.25 -21.47
C SER A 13 -14.39 9.94 -20.22
N CYS A 14 -15.09 11.06 -20.41
CA CYS A 14 -15.79 11.75 -19.32
C CYS A 14 -17.21 11.20 -19.10
N THR A 15 -17.62 10.20 -19.89
CA THR A 15 -18.95 9.59 -19.88
C THR A 15 -18.87 8.10 -20.27
N PRO A 16 -19.36 7.17 -19.43
CA PRO A 16 -19.84 7.39 -18.07
C PRO A 16 -18.71 7.86 -17.15
N GLN A 17 -19.05 8.63 -16.13
CA GLN A 17 -18.05 9.11 -15.18
C GLN A 17 -17.53 7.97 -14.31
N HIS A 18 -16.23 7.99 -14.03
CA HIS A 18 -15.57 6.97 -13.25
C HIS A 18 -15.45 7.38 -11.77
N ILE A 19 -15.63 6.43 -10.85
CA ILE A 19 -15.40 6.65 -9.41
C ILE A 19 -13.90 6.54 -9.14
N GLY A 20 -13.27 7.67 -8.84
CA GLY A 20 -11.82 7.77 -8.70
C GLY A 20 -11.13 8.17 -10.01
N PRO A 21 -9.84 8.55 -9.96
CA PRO A 21 -9.10 8.98 -11.13
C PRO A 21 -8.94 7.88 -12.19
N ALA A 22 -9.14 8.24 -13.47
CA ALA A 22 -9.01 7.33 -14.60
C ALA A 22 -7.56 7.24 -15.09
N ILE A 23 -6.63 6.91 -14.18
CA ILE A 23 -5.23 6.64 -14.50
C ILE A 23 -4.78 5.39 -13.73
N PRO A 24 -3.97 4.49 -14.30
CA PRO A 24 -3.57 3.26 -13.61
C PRO A 24 -2.64 3.52 -12.41
N GLU A 25 -1.96 4.68 -12.36
CA GLU A 25 -1.03 5.04 -11.28
C GLU A 25 -1.72 5.09 -9.91
N VAL A 26 -3.01 5.44 -9.84
CA VAL A 26 -3.76 5.51 -8.56
C VAL A 26 -4.07 4.14 -7.94
N SER A 27 -4.03 3.08 -8.73
CA SER A 27 -4.19 1.70 -8.27
C SER A 27 -2.83 1.02 -8.00
N SER A 28 -1.73 1.76 -8.13
CA SER A 28 -0.37 1.22 -8.10
C SER A 28 0.39 1.53 -6.81
N VAL A 29 1.56 0.89 -6.66
CA VAL A 29 2.54 1.18 -5.60
C VAL A 29 2.89 2.66 -5.49
N TRP A 30 2.92 3.39 -6.62
CA TRP A 30 3.19 4.83 -6.60
C TRP A 30 2.16 5.61 -5.78
N PHE A 31 0.90 5.20 -5.82
CA PHE A 31 -0.13 5.89 -5.06
C PHE A 31 0.03 5.69 -3.55
N LYS A 32 0.48 4.50 -3.11
CA LYS A 32 0.86 4.26 -1.72
C LYS A 32 1.95 5.23 -1.27
N LEU A 33 3.02 5.36 -2.06
CA LEU A 33 4.10 6.31 -1.76
C LEU A 33 3.66 7.77 -1.84
N TYR A 34 2.75 8.11 -2.76
CA TYR A 34 2.15 9.45 -2.85
C TYR A 34 1.38 9.80 -1.58
N ILE A 35 0.56 8.88 -1.07
CA ILE A 35 -0.16 9.04 0.22
C ILE A 35 0.81 9.33 1.35
N TYR A 36 1.91 8.58 1.45
CA TYR A 36 2.91 8.77 2.50
C TYR A 36 3.64 10.11 2.34
N HIS A 37 3.97 10.49 1.11
CA HIS A 37 4.58 11.79 0.81
C HIS A 37 3.68 12.97 1.22
N ILE A 38 2.38 12.92 0.89
CA ILE A 38 1.50 14.06 1.18
C ILE A 38 1.05 14.13 2.64
N THR A 39 0.92 13.00 3.32
CA THR A 39 0.49 12.93 4.73
C THR A 39 1.65 13.01 5.71
N GLY A 40 2.88 12.71 5.27
CA GLY A 40 4.04 12.51 6.14
C GLY A 40 3.88 11.33 7.09
N GLN A 41 2.91 10.44 6.84
CA GLN A 41 2.56 9.32 7.70
C GLN A 41 2.39 8.06 6.85
N GLY A 42 2.91 6.95 7.33
CA GLY A 42 2.91 5.67 6.63
C GLY A 42 3.86 4.70 7.35
N PRO A 43 3.74 3.39 7.08
CA PRO A 43 4.73 2.44 7.59
C PRO A 43 6.10 2.70 6.94
N PRO A 44 7.21 2.38 7.61
CA PRO A 44 8.53 2.34 6.98
C PRO A 44 8.44 1.52 5.68
N SER A 45 8.81 2.13 4.56
CA SER A 45 8.61 1.53 3.24
C SER A 45 9.86 1.69 2.38
N LEU A 46 10.16 0.68 1.57
CA LEU A 46 11.27 0.68 0.63
C LEU A 46 10.80 0.10 -0.70
N LEU A 47 10.78 0.93 -1.73
CA LEU A 47 10.57 0.53 -3.10
C LEU A 47 11.92 0.25 -3.76
N LEU A 48 12.08 -0.96 -4.26
CA LEU A 48 13.27 -1.41 -4.96
C LEU A 48 13.01 -1.57 -6.45
N SER A 49 13.89 -1.01 -7.26
CA SER A 49 13.89 -1.19 -8.71
C SER A 49 14.29 -2.61 -9.07
N LYS A 50 13.73 -3.11 -10.17
CA LYS A 50 14.04 -4.42 -10.74
C LYS A 50 15.56 -4.56 -10.94
N GLY A 51 16.09 -5.72 -10.57
CA GLY A 51 17.52 -6.04 -10.64
C GLY A 51 18.33 -5.61 -9.42
N THR A 52 17.73 -4.90 -8.45
CA THR A 52 18.40 -4.61 -7.19
C THR A 52 18.66 -5.90 -6.42
N ARG A 53 19.88 -6.07 -5.87
CA ARG A 53 20.26 -7.22 -5.06
C ARG A 53 20.55 -6.81 -3.62
N LEU A 54 19.79 -7.37 -2.68
CA LEU A 54 19.96 -7.13 -1.25
C LEU A 54 20.92 -8.18 -0.66
N ARG A 55 21.94 -7.71 0.06
CA ARG A 55 22.83 -8.58 0.85
C ARG A 55 22.36 -8.78 2.30
N LYS A 56 21.63 -7.80 2.82
CA LYS A 56 20.99 -7.82 4.13
C LYS A 56 19.66 -7.08 4.03
N LEU A 57 18.74 -7.41 4.94
CA LEU A 57 17.54 -6.62 5.10
C LEU A 57 17.91 -5.24 5.70
N PRO A 58 17.43 -4.13 5.12
CA PRO A 58 17.69 -2.78 5.63
C PRO A 58 17.27 -2.60 7.08
N ASP A 59 18.04 -1.79 7.82
CA ASP A 59 17.92 -1.66 9.28
C ASP A 59 16.55 -1.11 9.72
N ILE A 60 15.83 -0.41 8.83
CA ILE A 60 14.46 0.08 9.07
C ILE A 60 13.43 -1.02 9.32
N PHE A 61 13.74 -2.27 8.91
CA PHE A 61 12.85 -3.43 9.03
C PHE A 61 13.26 -4.42 10.11
N GLN A 62 14.40 -4.22 10.79
CA GLN A 62 14.94 -5.19 11.76
C GLN A 62 14.02 -5.42 12.98
N GLY A 63 13.17 -4.46 13.33
CA GLY A 63 12.21 -4.58 14.42
C GLY A 63 10.85 -5.18 14.03
N TYR A 64 10.68 -5.61 12.78
CA TYR A 64 9.42 -6.16 12.29
C TYR A 64 9.53 -7.68 12.12
N ASP A 65 8.61 -8.43 12.73
CA ASP A 65 8.46 -9.87 12.52
C ASP A 65 7.79 -10.19 11.17
N ARG A 66 6.90 -9.30 10.73
CA ARG A 66 6.13 -9.43 9.48
C ARG A 66 6.31 -8.21 8.60
N LEU A 67 6.56 -8.45 7.32
CA LEU A 67 6.67 -7.43 6.28
C LEU A 67 5.58 -7.62 5.23
N LEU A 68 5.04 -6.52 4.72
CA LEU A 68 4.11 -6.51 3.59
C LEU A 68 4.93 -6.32 2.31
N ILE A 69 4.87 -7.32 1.42
CA ILE A 69 5.59 -7.32 0.15
C ILE A 69 4.58 -7.13 -0.98
N THR A 70 4.80 -6.13 -1.83
CA THR A 70 3.99 -5.89 -3.03
C THR A 70 4.89 -5.91 -4.26
N SER A 71 4.83 -6.99 -5.04
CA SER A 71 5.49 -7.03 -6.36
C SER A 71 4.74 -6.16 -7.35
N TRP A 72 5.44 -5.62 -8.35
CA TRP A 72 4.84 -4.71 -9.33
C TRP A 72 3.69 -5.39 -10.08
N GLY A 73 2.49 -4.81 -10.01
CA GLY A 73 1.30 -5.35 -10.69
C GLY A 73 0.62 -6.52 -9.97
N HIS A 74 1.12 -6.96 -8.81
CA HIS A 74 0.55 -8.06 -8.03
C HIS A 74 -0.05 -7.59 -6.71
N ASP A 75 -0.93 -8.41 -6.16
CA ASP A 75 -1.52 -8.18 -4.84
C ASP A 75 -0.48 -8.30 -3.73
N PRO A 76 -0.62 -7.52 -2.64
CA PRO A 76 0.32 -7.53 -1.53
C PRO A 76 0.20 -8.80 -0.69
N GLY A 77 1.32 -9.32 -0.20
CA GLY A 77 1.39 -10.49 0.69
C GLY A 77 2.19 -10.22 1.96
N VAL A 78 1.71 -10.72 3.10
CA VAL A 78 2.41 -10.61 4.40
C VAL A 78 3.35 -11.80 4.58
N VAL A 79 4.63 -11.53 4.82
CA VAL A 79 5.69 -12.55 4.88
C VAL A 79 6.53 -12.38 6.15
N PRO A 80 6.94 -13.47 6.81
CA PRO A 80 7.86 -13.40 7.94
C PRO A 80 9.26 -12.92 7.53
N THR A 81 9.88 -12.12 8.39
CA THR A 81 11.19 -11.53 8.15
C THR A 81 12.31 -12.56 8.01
N SER A 82 12.17 -13.76 8.60
CA SER A 82 13.20 -14.81 8.58
C SER A 82 13.61 -15.27 7.18
N ASN A 83 12.67 -15.30 6.23
CA ASN A 83 12.88 -15.86 4.87
C ASN A 83 12.79 -14.79 3.78
N VAL A 84 12.58 -13.52 4.16
CA VAL A 84 12.21 -12.46 3.23
C VAL A 84 13.34 -12.14 2.25
N LEU A 85 14.61 -12.24 2.66
CA LEU A 85 15.75 -11.82 1.83
C LEU A 85 15.89 -12.65 0.55
N THR A 86 15.70 -13.97 0.65
CA THR A 86 15.78 -14.88 -0.51
C THR A 86 14.62 -14.61 -1.46
N MET A 87 13.40 -14.52 -0.92
CA MET A 87 12.20 -14.23 -1.71
C MET A 87 12.26 -12.86 -2.40
N LEU A 88 12.76 -11.82 -1.72
CA LEU A 88 12.95 -10.50 -2.33
C LEU A 88 13.95 -10.54 -3.48
N ASN A 89 15.10 -11.19 -3.29
CA ASN A 89 16.09 -11.28 -4.35
C ASN A 89 15.58 -12.06 -5.56
N ASP A 90 14.75 -13.07 -5.36
CA ASP A 90 14.09 -13.81 -6.44
C ASP A 90 13.06 -12.93 -7.18
N ALA A 91 12.15 -12.30 -6.44
CA ALA A 91 11.14 -11.39 -7.01
C ALA A 91 11.75 -10.20 -7.77
N LEU A 92 12.87 -9.66 -7.26
CA LEU A 92 13.61 -8.55 -7.88
C LEU A 92 14.28 -8.92 -9.20
N THR A 93 14.43 -10.21 -9.54
CA THR A 93 14.89 -10.61 -10.88
C THR A 93 13.83 -10.37 -11.95
N HIS A 94 12.55 -10.41 -11.55
CA HIS A 94 11.42 -10.33 -12.48
C HIS A 94 10.71 -8.98 -12.45
N SER A 95 10.62 -8.32 -11.29
CA SER A 95 9.82 -7.10 -11.11
C SER A 95 10.43 -6.13 -10.07
N ALA A 96 9.90 -4.90 -10.01
CA ALA A 96 10.15 -4.01 -8.88
C ALA A 96 9.31 -4.45 -7.67
N VAL A 97 9.80 -4.22 -6.45
CA VAL A 97 9.15 -4.71 -5.22
C VAL A 97 9.08 -3.61 -4.17
N LEU A 98 7.89 -3.39 -3.61
CA LEU A 98 7.68 -2.57 -2.42
C LEU A 98 7.73 -3.46 -1.17
N ILE A 99 8.54 -3.06 -0.20
CA ILE A 99 8.67 -3.67 1.13
C ILE A 99 8.11 -2.68 2.14
N GLN A 100 7.24 -3.12 3.04
CA GLN A 100 6.68 -2.27 4.09
C GLN A 100 6.69 -2.99 5.44
N GLY A 101 6.97 -2.23 6.51
CA GLY A 101 6.79 -2.73 7.87
C GLY A 101 5.31 -3.02 8.14
N HIS A 102 4.97 -4.26 8.50
CA HIS A 102 3.58 -4.66 8.72
C HIS A 102 3.26 -4.92 10.20
N GLY A 103 4.05 -5.76 10.87
CA GLY A 103 3.85 -6.05 12.29
C GLY A 103 5.16 -6.22 13.04
N LEU A 104 5.25 -5.57 14.21
CA LEU A 104 6.41 -5.60 15.10
C LEU A 104 6.52 -6.95 15.82
N HIS A 105 5.40 -7.43 16.36
CA HIS A 105 5.32 -8.67 17.14
C HIS A 105 4.17 -9.55 16.64
N GLY A 106 4.33 -10.14 15.45
CA GLY A 106 3.28 -10.87 14.74
C GLY A 106 2.62 -10.06 13.62
N VAL A 107 1.38 -10.41 13.26
CA VAL A 107 0.62 -9.75 12.17
C VAL A 107 0.07 -8.43 12.68
N GLY A 108 0.32 -7.34 11.92
CA GLY A 108 -0.19 -6.02 12.25
C GLY A 108 -1.70 -5.94 12.07
N GLU A 109 -2.34 -5.07 12.83
CA GLU A 109 -3.78 -4.91 12.76
C GLU A 109 -4.16 -3.91 11.67
N THR A 110 -5.13 -4.26 10.82
CA THR A 110 -5.64 -3.38 9.77
C THR A 110 -7.12 -3.07 10.00
N VAL A 111 -7.52 -1.83 9.69
CA VAL A 111 -8.92 -1.37 9.78
C VAL A 111 -9.28 -0.59 8.52
N HIS A 112 -10.48 -0.85 7.98
CA HIS A 112 -10.98 -0.17 6.79
C HIS A 112 -11.93 1.00 7.12
N ILE A 113 -11.46 2.17 6.70
CA ILE A 113 -11.93 3.55 6.64
C ILE A 113 -12.92 3.96 5.54
N PRO A 114 -14.22 3.63 5.50
CA PRO A 114 -15.07 4.09 4.40
C PRO A 114 -15.17 5.63 4.36
N PHE A 115 -15.10 6.20 3.15
CA PHE A 115 -15.30 7.63 2.92
C PHE A 115 -16.34 7.85 1.80
N PRO A 116 -17.04 9.00 1.74
CA PRO A 116 -16.87 10.23 2.55
C PRO A 116 -17.15 10.07 4.06
N PHE A 117 -16.52 10.93 4.88
CA PHE A 117 -16.70 10.92 6.34
C PHE A 117 -17.94 11.74 6.75
N ASP A 118 -18.71 11.24 7.72
CA ASP A 118 -19.84 11.97 8.31
C ASP A 118 -19.35 12.97 9.34
N GLU A 119 -20.15 14.00 9.65
CA GLU A 119 -19.79 15.02 10.65
C GLU A 119 -19.50 14.40 12.03
N ALA A 120 -20.22 13.34 12.41
CA ALA A 120 -20.01 12.62 13.66
C ALA A 120 -18.66 11.89 13.72
N GLU A 121 -18.13 11.43 12.58
CA GLU A 121 -16.83 10.75 12.50
C GLU A 121 -15.65 11.73 12.53
N LEU A 122 -15.93 13.02 12.34
CA LEU A 122 -14.96 14.11 12.28
C LEU A 122 -14.89 14.92 13.59
N GLN A 123 -15.78 14.65 14.54
CA GLN A 123 -15.87 15.36 15.82
C GLN A 123 -15.47 14.46 16.99
N GLY A 124 -14.89 15.08 18.03
CA GLY A 124 -14.52 14.42 19.29
C GLY A 124 -13.05 14.02 19.38
N GLU A 125 -12.75 13.24 20.40
CA GLU A 125 -11.40 12.69 20.62
C GLU A 125 -11.15 11.47 19.72
N PHE A 126 -9.87 11.21 19.42
CA PHE A 126 -9.48 10.04 18.67
C PHE A 126 -9.93 8.76 19.39
N THR A 127 -10.75 7.97 18.70
CA THR A 127 -11.14 6.64 19.14
C THR A 127 -11.15 5.69 17.94
N ARG A 128 -11.19 4.38 18.22
CA ARG A 128 -11.29 3.38 17.16
C ARG A 128 -12.54 3.53 16.29
N ALA A 129 -13.63 4.08 16.84
CA ALA A 129 -14.85 4.38 16.11
C ALA A 129 -14.77 5.71 15.33
N SER A 130 -14.05 6.70 15.87
CA SER A 130 -13.86 8.03 15.27
C SER A 130 -12.49 8.18 14.61
N MET A 131 -12.12 7.23 13.75
CA MET A 131 -10.87 7.29 12.98
C MET A 131 -10.79 8.50 12.06
N GLY A 132 -11.94 9.07 11.65
CA GLY A 132 -12.01 10.25 10.78
C GLY A 132 -11.26 11.47 11.32
N VAL A 133 -11.10 11.60 12.64
CA VAL A 133 -10.35 12.68 13.30
C VAL A 133 -8.84 12.57 13.05
N HIS A 134 -8.33 11.38 12.73
CA HIS A 134 -6.91 11.10 12.57
C HIS A 134 -6.23 12.08 11.59
N LYS A 135 -5.08 12.64 11.99
CA LYS A 135 -4.37 13.68 11.22
C LYS A 135 -4.14 13.30 9.75
N ALA A 136 -3.73 12.05 9.49
CA ALA A 136 -3.50 11.60 8.12
C ALA A 136 -4.79 11.58 7.28
N LEU A 137 -5.93 11.18 7.86
CA LEU A 137 -7.22 11.14 7.15
C LEU A 137 -7.73 12.55 6.86
N GLN A 138 -7.51 13.51 7.77
CA GLN A 138 -7.83 14.92 7.53
C GLN A 138 -6.98 15.52 6.40
N ILE A 139 -5.68 15.19 6.36
CA ILE A 139 -4.81 15.61 5.26
C ILE A 139 -5.27 14.99 3.93
N LEU A 140 -5.62 13.70 3.91
CA LEU A 140 -6.14 13.03 2.72
C LEU A 140 -7.46 13.66 2.26
N ARG A 141 -8.38 13.93 3.19
CA ARG A 141 -9.64 14.61 2.91
C ARG A 141 -9.42 15.95 2.22
N SER A 142 -8.43 16.73 2.64
CA SER A 142 -8.14 18.04 2.04
C SER A 142 -7.34 17.96 0.73
N LYS A 143 -6.29 17.14 0.68
CA LYS A 143 -5.38 17.09 -0.47
C LYS A 143 -5.88 16.22 -1.63
N VAL A 144 -6.55 15.12 -1.31
CA VAL A 144 -7.07 14.12 -2.28
C VAL A 144 -8.56 14.34 -2.55
N ASP A 145 -9.22 15.15 -1.72
CA ASP A 145 -10.65 15.49 -1.83
C ASP A 145 -11.60 14.30 -1.64
N LEU A 146 -11.45 13.60 -0.51
CA LEU A 146 -12.28 12.43 -0.17
C LEU A 146 -13.78 12.73 0.00
N GLN A 147 -14.20 14.00 -0.07
CA GLN A 147 -15.61 14.38 0.02
C GLN A 147 -16.38 14.06 -1.27
N HIS A 148 -15.72 14.19 -2.42
CA HIS A 148 -16.34 14.00 -3.73
C HIS A 148 -16.08 12.62 -4.33
N PHE A 149 -15.23 11.81 -3.67
CA PHE A 149 -14.99 10.42 -4.03
C PHE A 149 -15.67 9.47 -3.05
N CYS A 150 -15.75 8.19 -3.41
CA CYS A 150 -16.07 7.12 -2.46
C CYS A 150 -15.04 6.00 -2.54
N GLY A 151 -14.93 5.27 -1.44
CA GLY A 151 -13.96 4.21 -1.29
C GLY A 151 -13.66 3.95 0.18
N TYR A 152 -12.47 3.41 0.42
CA TYR A 152 -11.99 3.18 1.78
C TYR A 152 -10.49 3.44 1.92
N VAL A 153 -10.09 3.84 3.13
CA VAL A 153 -8.68 3.91 3.55
C VAL A 153 -8.38 2.72 4.44
N THR A 154 -7.31 1.98 4.16
CA THR A 154 -6.81 0.96 5.07
C THR A 154 -5.81 1.62 6.02
N MET A 155 -6.09 1.59 7.32
CA MET A 155 -5.16 2.01 8.37
C MET A 155 -4.47 0.79 8.96
N LEU A 156 -3.19 0.92 9.30
CA LEU A 156 -2.35 -0.12 9.88
C LEU A 156 -1.88 0.30 11.28
N ASN A 157 -1.98 -0.63 12.23
CA ASN A 157 -1.32 -0.58 13.52
C ASN A 157 -0.35 -1.77 13.63
N ALA A 158 0.95 -1.48 13.50
CA ALA A 158 2.00 -2.50 13.50
C ALA A 158 2.35 -3.02 14.90
N SER A 159 1.98 -2.31 15.97
CA SER A 159 2.29 -2.69 17.36
C SER A 159 1.19 -3.54 18.01
N SER A 160 0.04 -3.71 17.34
CA SER A 160 -1.10 -4.45 17.87
C SER A 160 -0.76 -5.92 18.16
N GLN A 161 -0.90 -6.31 19.44
CA GLN A 161 -0.67 -7.69 19.90
C GLN A 161 -1.90 -8.59 19.76
N LEU A 162 -3.02 -8.06 19.25
CA LEU A 162 -4.33 -8.73 19.21
C LEU A 162 -4.32 -10.05 18.41
N ALA A 163 -3.43 -10.21 17.43
CA ALA A 163 -3.35 -11.39 16.58
C ALA A 163 -2.65 -12.61 17.23
N SER A 164 -1.83 -12.42 18.29
CA SER A 164 -1.01 -13.50 18.86
C SER A 164 -1.78 -14.49 19.76
N ARG A 165 -2.96 -14.13 20.27
CA ARG A 165 -3.67 -14.93 21.29
C ARG A 165 -4.51 -16.09 20.75
N LYS A 166 -4.73 -16.21 19.44
CA LYS A 166 -5.61 -17.26 18.88
C LYS A 166 -4.92 -18.58 18.53
N LEU A 167 -3.59 -18.69 18.62
CA LEU A 167 -2.85 -19.90 18.21
C LEU A 167 -2.40 -20.83 19.36
N SER A 168 -2.78 -20.57 20.62
CA SER A 168 -2.21 -21.27 21.78
C SER A 168 -3.17 -22.14 22.59
N ASP A 169 -4.37 -22.44 22.09
CA ASP A 169 -5.31 -23.33 22.79
C ASP A 169 -5.78 -24.48 21.90
N ALA A 170 -4.87 -25.45 21.70
CA ALA A 170 -5.21 -26.81 21.30
C ALA A 170 -4.44 -27.74 22.23
N SER A 171 -5.04 -28.00 23.40
CA SER A 171 -4.58 -28.97 24.38
C SER A 171 -4.69 -30.40 23.83
N ASP A 172 -3.64 -31.17 24.10
CA ASP A 172 -3.51 -32.63 24.11
C ASP A 172 -4.82 -33.44 24.14
N GLU A 173 -5.06 -34.25 23.10
CA GLU A 173 -5.56 -35.61 23.31
C GLU A 173 -4.76 -36.65 22.49
N ARG A 174 -4.26 -37.59 23.29
CA ARG A 174 -3.40 -38.73 23.06
C ARG A 174 -4.06 -39.83 22.21
N GLY A 175 -3.37 -40.31 21.16
CA GLY A 175 -3.73 -41.54 20.44
C GLY A 175 -2.60 -42.03 19.50
N GLU A 176 -1.99 -43.16 19.84
CA GLU A 176 -0.88 -43.85 19.15
C GLU A 176 -1.39 -44.78 18.01
N PRO A 177 -0.50 -45.38 17.17
CA PRO A 177 -0.59 -45.38 15.70
C PRO A 177 -0.99 -46.72 15.08
N ASP A 178 -1.34 -46.71 13.80
CA ASP A 178 -1.32 -47.91 12.96
C ASP A 178 -0.68 -47.65 11.59
N LEU A 179 0.14 -48.63 11.18
CA LEU A 179 1.07 -48.66 10.04
C LEU A 179 0.42 -49.26 8.78
N ALA A 180 0.63 -48.64 7.61
CA ALA A 180 0.79 -49.28 6.28
C ALA A 180 1.16 -48.20 5.24
N SER A 181 2.41 -48.08 4.79
CA SER A 181 3.07 -48.78 3.66
C SER A 181 2.84 -48.16 2.27
N SER A 182 3.95 -47.71 1.65
CA SER A 182 4.28 -47.54 0.20
C SER A 182 3.43 -46.54 -0.62
N SER A 183 3.94 -45.70 -1.54
CA SER A 183 5.22 -45.58 -2.26
C SER A 183 5.26 -44.23 -3.03
N ASP A 184 6.46 -43.69 -3.21
CA ASP A 184 7.00 -42.80 -4.26
C ASP A 184 6.09 -41.87 -5.09
N VAL A 185 6.39 -40.57 -5.08
CA VAL A 185 7.07 -39.85 -6.19
C VAL A 185 7.16 -38.35 -5.86
N ASN A 186 8.36 -37.84 -6.02
CA ASN A 186 8.77 -36.45 -5.91
C ASN A 186 8.06 -35.56 -6.96
N GLY A 187 7.32 -34.56 -6.49
CA GLY A 187 6.67 -33.54 -7.31
C GLY A 187 6.36 -32.33 -6.47
N SER A 188 7.38 -31.51 -6.22
CA SER A 188 7.24 -30.24 -5.51
C SER A 188 6.40 -29.28 -6.37
N THR A 189 5.14 -29.13 -5.99
CA THR A 189 4.28 -28.00 -6.38
C THR A 189 3.86 -27.32 -5.09
N GLU A 190 4.71 -26.42 -4.58
CA GLU A 190 4.32 -25.45 -3.57
C GLU A 190 3.32 -24.50 -4.21
N SER A 191 2.05 -24.89 -4.11
CA SER A 191 0.90 -24.08 -4.48
C SER A 191 0.73 -23.07 -3.34
N PHE A 192 1.00 -21.80 -3.61
CA PHE A 192 0.69 -20.74 -2.67
C PHE A 192 -0.83 -20.62 -2.56
N GLU A 193 -1.40 -21.30 -1.56
CA GLU A 193 -2.79 -21.16 -1.20
C GLU A 193 -3.00 -19.78 -0.55
N MET A 194 -3.86 -19.01 -1.19
CA MET A 194 -4.25 -17.65 -0.84
C MET A 194 -5.20 -17.72 0.36
N VAL A 195 -4.69 -17.51 1.56
CA VAL A 195 -5.54 -17.36 2.76
C VAL A 195 -6.02 -15.92 2.82
N ILE A 196 -7.24 -15.68 2.36
CA ILE A 196 -8.00 -14.48 2.75
C ILE A 196 -8.39 -14.69 4.20
N GLU A 197 -7.67 -14.07 5.12
CA GLU A 197 -8.01 -14.11 6.54
C GLU A 197 -9.20 -13.16 6.77
N GLU A 198 -10.42 -13.72 6.68
CA GLU A 198 -11.66 -13.02 7.03
C GLU A 198 -11.73 -12.83 8.55
N ALA A 199 -11.63 -11.58 9.00
CA ALA A 199 -11.91 -11.21 10.39
C ALA A 199 -13.44 -11.20 10.62
N SER A 200 -14.00 -12.36 11.00
CA SER A 200 -15.35 -12.42 11.57
C SER A 200 -15.36 -11.73 12.94
N THR A 201 -16.09 -10.63 13.04
CA THR A 201 -16.34 -9.91 14.29
C THR A 201 -17.65 -10.39 14.89
N ASP A 202 -17.60 -11.48 15.66
CA ASP A 202 -18.69 -11.80 16.59
C ASP A 202 -18.63 -10.86 17.80
N LEU A 203 -19.55 -9.89 17.79
CA LEU A 203 -19.84 -9.01 18.91
C LEU A 203 -20.54 -9.79 20.02
N SER A 204 -19.76 -10.42 20.89
CA SER A 204 -20.08 -10.54 22.31
C SER A 204 -18.93 -11.21 23.05
N THR A 205 -18.05 -10.43 23.69
CA THR A 205 -17.50 -10.68 25.03
C THR A 205 -16.56 -9.53 25.43
N LYS A 206 -16.99 -8.82 26.50
CA LYS A 206 -16.26 -7.95 27.44
C LYS A 206 -14.83 -7.47 27.09
N GLN A 207 -14.76 -6.16 26.84
CA GLN A 207 -13.75 -5.19 27.29
C GLN A 207 -12.47 -5.74 27.92
N ASN A 208 -11.36 -5.66 27.17
CA ASN A 208 -10.10 -5.06 27.64
C ASN A 208 -9.17 -4.76 26.44
N SER A 209 -9.56 -3.87 25.52
CA SER A 209 -8.62 -3.34 24.52
C SER A 209 -7.86 -2.19 25.15
N GLY A 210 -6.55 -2.33 25.36
CA GLY A 210 -5.70 -1.21 25.74
C GLY A 210 -5.92 -0.06 24.76
N ALA A 211 -6.05 1.17 25.27
CA ALA A 211 -6.23 2.35 24.45
C ALA A 211 -5.04 2.47 23.48
N THR A 212 -5.27 2.22 22.19
CA THR A 212 -4.27 2.47 21.15
C THR A 212 -4.21 3.96 20.88
N ALA A 213 -3.01 4.53 20.87
CA ALA A 213 -2.82 5.95 20.61
C ALA A 213 -3.07 6.27 19.14
N GLU A 214 -3.41 7.52 18.81
CA GLU A 214 -3.52 7.99 17.42
C GLU A 214 -2.24 7.70 16.64
N ALA A 215 -1.08 7.93 17.25
CA ALA A 215 0.24 7.76 16.63
C ALA A 215 0.59 6.31 16.26
N ASP A 216 -0.12 5.31 16.81
CA ASP A 216 0.09 3.89 16.46
C ASP A 216 -0.52 3.53 15.11
N TRP A 217 -1.42 4.38 14.58
CA TRP A 217 -2.13 4.15 13.34
C TRP A 217 -1.53 4.96 12.20
N VAL A 218 -1.27 4.31 11.08
CA VAL A 218 -0.77 4.97 9.86
C VAL A 218 -1.59 4.56 8.65
N PRO A 219 -1.78 5.43 7.65
CA PRO A 219 -2.42 5.03 6.41
C PRO A 219 -1.53 4.01 5.69
N LEU A 220 -2.13 2.90 5.26
CA LEU A 220 -1.48 1.87 4.46
C LEU A 220 -1.85 2.03 2.98
N GLU A 221 -3.13 2.23 2.69
CA GLU A 221 -3.64 2.27 1.32
C GLU A 221 -4.93 3.09 1.23
N LEU A 222 -5.18 3.71 0.08
CA LEU A 222 -6.42 4.39 -0.25
C LEU A 222 -6.98 3.79 -1.55
N CYS A 223 -8.13 3.14 -1.47
CA CYS A 223 -8.80 2.54 -2.62
C CYS A 223 -10.07 3.33 -2.96
N PHE A 224 -10.20 3.72 -4.22
CA PHE A 224 -11.45 4.31 -4.74
C PHE A 224 -12.40 3.23 -5.23
N GLY A 225 -13.69 3.48 -5.09
CA GLY A 225 -14.73 2.57 -5.59
C GLY A 225 -15.32 1.66 -4.52
N ILE A 226 -16.10 0.67 -4.99
CA ILE A 226 -16.88 -0.20 -4.12
C ILE A 226 -16.12 -1.52 -3.91
N PRO A 227 -15.77 -1.88 -2.67
CA PRO A 227 -15.08 -3.14 -2.40
C PRO A 227 -16.01 -4.32 -2.68
N LEU A 228 -15.50 -5.35 -3.37
CA LEU A 228 -16.30 -6.50 -3.79
C LEU A 228 -16.26 -7.66 -2.80
N PHE A 229 -15.14 -7.82 -2.10
CA PHE A 229 -14.84 -9.01 -1.27
C PHE A 229 -15.19 -8.85 0.21
N SER A 230 -15.75 -7.71 0.62
CA SER A 230 -16.22 -7.50 1.98
C SER A 230 -17.64 -6.98 1.96
N SER A 231 -18.61 -7.82 2.30
CA SER A 231 -20.04 -7.45 2.32
C SER A 231 -20.33 -6.31 3.30
N GLU A 232 -19.68 -6.30 4.47
CA GLU A 232 -19.84 -5.22 5.44
C GLU A 232 -19.26 -3.89 4.92
N LEU A 233 -18.03 -3.89 4.41
CA LEU A 233 -17.40 -2.67 3.91
C LEU A 233 -18.12 -2.16 2.66
N ASN A 234 -18.53 -3.07 1.77
CA ASN A 234 -19.35 -2.76 0.60
C ASN A 234 -20.63 -2.03 1.01
N ARG A 235 -21.37 -2.58 1.97
CA ARG A 235 -22.61 -1.97 2.48
C ARG A 235 -22.35 -0.58 3.05
N LYS A 236 -21.27 -0.40 3.84
CA LYS A 236 -20.89 0.91 4.39
C LYS A 236 -20.58 1.92 3.28
N VAL A 237 -19.76 1.55 2.29
CA VAL A 237 -19.42 2.43 1.16
C VAL A 237 -20.66 2.77 0.32
N CYS A 238 -21.51 1.79 0.00
CA CYS A 238 -22.77 2.03 -0.71
C CYS A 238 -23.71 2.96 0.05
N GLN A 239 -23.79 2.79 1.38
CA GLN A 239 -24.57 3.69 2.23
C GLN A 239 -24.02 5.12 2.17
N LYS A 240 -22.70 5.31 2.25
CA LYS A 240 -22.07 6.63 2.11
C LYS A 240 -22.34 7.27 0.75
N ILE A 241 -22.29 6.50 -0.34
CA ILE A 241 -22.63 6.98 -1.70
C ILE A 241 -24.04 7.55 -1.74
N ALA A 242 -25.00 6.84 -1.13
CA ALA A 242 -26.39 7.26 -1.08
C ALA A 242 -26.61 8.48 -0.17
N THR A 243 -26.06 8.47 1.05
CA THR A 243 -26.27 9.55 2.03
C THR A 243 -25.61 10.86 1.63
N HIS A 244 -24.43 10.81 0.99
CA HIS A 244 -23.72 11.99 0.49
C HIS A 244 -24.14 12.41 -0.93
N GLY A 245 -25.10 11.70 -1.54
CA GLY A 245 -25.63 12.08 -2.86
C GLY A 245 -24.57 12.15 -3.96
N LEU A 246 -23.58 11.26 -3.94
CA LEU A 246 -22.42 11.32 -4.85
C LEU A 246 -22.78 11.10 -6.32
N CYS A 247 -23.95 10.51 -6.60
CA CYS A 247 -24.48 10.30 -7.95
C CYS A 247 -25.37 11.45 -8.46
N SER A 248 -25.51 12.55 -7.71
CA SER A 248 -26.20 13.76 -8.18
C SER A 248 -25.41 14.44 -9.30
N LYS A 249 -26.08 15.21 -10.16
CA LYS A 249 -25.44 15.85 -11.31
C LYS A 249 -24.32 16.82 -10.89
N GLU A 250 -24.54 17.55 -9.79
CA GLU A 250 -23.59 18.49 -9.21
C GLU A 250 -22.37 17.74 -8.62
N SER A 251 -22.60 16.69 -7.81
CA SER A 251 -21.53 15.88 -7.22
C SER A 251 -20.66 15.21 -8.28
N LEU A 252 -21.28 14.74 -9.36
CA LEU A 252 -20.62 14.16 -10.53
C LEU A 252 -19.71 15.18 -11.24
N GLN A 253 -20.11 16.45 -11.33
CA GLN A 253 -19.24 17.51 -11.87
C GLN A 253 -18.04 17.80 -10.97
N SER A 254 -18.26 17.88 -9.65
CA SER A 254 -17.18 18.04 -8.67
C SER A 254 -16.21 16.86 -8.71
N LEU A 255 -16.73 15.62 -8.75
CA LEU A 255 -15.95 14.39 -8.89
C LEU A 255 -15.01 14.45 -10.11
N LEU A 256 -15.50 14.91 -11.28
CA LEU A 256 -14.67 15.05 -12.47
C LEU A 256 -13.54 16.07 -12.28
N HIS A 257 -13.81 17.19 -11.62
CA HIS A 257 -12.79 18.20 -11.34
C HIS A 257 -11.71 17.65 -10.40
N SER A 258 -12.14 17.02 -9.30
CA SER A 258 -11.26 16.42 -8.29
C SER A 258 -10.45 15.26 -8.86
N SER A 259 -11.07 14.43 -9.71
CA SER A 259 -10.44 13.34 -10.45
C SER A 259 -9.28 13.83 -11.31
N ARG A 260 -9.51 14.86 -12.14
CA ARG A 260 -8.46 15.44 -12.99
C ARG A 260 -7.33 16.08 -12.18
N LYS A 261 -7.68 16.82 -11.13
CA LYS A 261 -6.69 17.46 -10.25
C LYS A 261 -5.79 16.42 -9.60
N LEU A 262 -6.39 15.37 -9.04
CA LEU A 262 -5.65 14.28 -8.40
C LEU A 262 -4.78 13.52 -9.41
N SER A 263 -5.30 13.23 -10.61
CA SER A 263 -4.50 12.61 -11.69
C SER A 263 -3.23 13.40 -11.98
N LEU A 264 -3.35 14.73 -12.16
CA LEU A 264 -2.20 15.58 -12.45
C LEU A 264 -1.19 15.59 -11.30
N GLN A 265 -1.66 15.64 -10.05
CA GLN A 265 -0.78 15.61 -8.88
C GLN A 265 -0.02 14.29 -8.77
N VAL A 266 -0.69 13.16 -8.99
CA VAL A 266 -0.07 11.82 -8.95
C VAL A 266 0.91 11.65 -10.11
N LEU A 267 0.55 12.06 -11.33
CA LEU A 267 1.45 11.98 -12.49
C LEU A 267 2.69 12.84 -12.30
N ASN A 268 2.55 14.08 -11.79
CA ASN A 268 3.69 14.94 -11.48
C ASN A 268 4.60 14.34 -10.40
N PHE A 269 4.00 13.73 -9.38
CA PHE A 269 4.76 13.01 -8.34
C PHE A 269 5.55 11.85 -8.95
N VAL A 270 4.91 11.00 -9.74
CA VAL A 270 5.56 9.86 -10.41
C VAL A 270 6.69 10.31 -11.32
N HIS A 271 6.49 11.37 -12.10
CA HIS A 271 7.50 11.94 -13.00
C HIS A 271 8.76 12.39 -12.23
N SER A 272 8.60 12.98 -11.04
CA SER A 272 9.76 13.45 -10.24
C SER A 272 10.73 12.33 -9.83
N PHE A 273 10.28 11.08 -9.79
CA PHE A 273 11.12 9.91 -9.51
C PHE A 273 11.67 9.23 -10.78
N GLN A 274 11.29 9.70 -11.96
CA GLN A 274 11.71 9.17 -13.26
C GLN A 274 12.77 10.01 -13.97
N GLU A 275 12.88 11.30 -13.65
CA GLU A 275 13.78 12.25 -14.34
C GLU A 275 15.26 11.82 -14.36
N GLY A 276 15.70 10.92 -13.48
CA GLY A 276 17.06 10.37 -13.50
C GLY A 276 17.32 9.24 -14.51
N ALA A 277 16.29 8.66 -15.12
CA ALA A 277 16.42 7.56 -16.08
C ALA A 277 16.75 8.04 -17.50
N ALA A 278 16.22 9.20 -17.90
CA ALA A 278 16.32 9.71 -19.26
C ALA A 278 17.73 10.21 -19.66
N THR A 279 18.65 10.34 -18.70
CA THR A 279 20.01 10.84 -18.93
C THR A 279 21.06 9.76 -19.22
N LEU A 280 20.73 8.47 -19.15
CA LEU A 280 21.70 7.37 -19.33
C LEU A 280 21.71 6.73 -20.73
N ASP A 281 20.82 7.12 -21.64
CA ASP A 281 20.74 6.54 -22.99
C ASP A 281 21.43 7.37 -24.10
N PHE A 282 22.20 8.40 -23.75
CA PHE A 282 22.98 9.18 -24.73
C PHE A 282 24.44 8.71 -24.85
N HIS A 283 24.66 7.44 -25.18
CA HIS A 283 25.94 6.97 -25.70
C HIS A 283 25.75 5.94 -26.82
N ALA A 284 25.26 6.40 -27.97
CA ALA A 284 25.45 5.74 -29.25
C ALA A 284 25.46 6.79 -30.38
N GLU A 285 26.66 7.03 -30.92
CA GLU A 285 27.03 7.54 -32.26
C GLU A 285 26.28 8.76 -32.89
N PRO A 286 27.01 9.81 -33.32
CA PRO A 286 26.42 10.97 -33.99
C PRO A 286 26.21 10.66 -35.48
N GLY A 287 25.00 10.27 -35.85
CA GLY A 287 24.67 10.05 -37.26
C GLY A 287 23.17 10.02 -37.52
N PHE A 288 22.70 11.02 -38.25
CA PHE A 288 21.38 11.15 -38.85
C PHE A 288 20.28 11.77 -37.97
N SER A 289 19.95 13.01 -38.33
CA SER A 289 18.74 13.74 -37.94
C SER A 289 17.50 12.90 -38.26
N SER A 290 16.91 12.25 -37.26
CA SER A 290 15.56 11.69 -37.37
C SER A 290 14.60 12.53 -36.52
N VAL A 291 13.65 13.15 -37.22
CA VAL A 291 12.51 13.90 -36.68
C VAL A 291 11.45 12.94 -36.08
N PHE A 292 11.87 11.75 -35.66
CA PHE A 292 10.98 10.69 -35.15
C PHE A 292 11.69 9.85 -34.08
N SER A 293 11.70 10.37 -32.85
CA SER A 293 11.91 9.56 -31.64
C SER A 293 11.15 10.15 -30.45
N GLN A 294 9.96 10.70 -30.70
CA GLN A 294 8.85 10.47 -29.77
C GLN A 294 8.34 9.07 -30.05
N SER A 295 9.03 8.04 -29.54
CA SER A 295 8.35 6.78 -29.31
C SER A 295 7.18 7.10 -28.39
N SER A 296 5.97 6.90 -28.89
CA SER A 296 4.75 7.10 -28.14
C SER A 296 4.80 6.21 -26.89
N CYS A 297 5.18 6.79 -25.75
CA CYS A 297 4.98 6.26 -24.40
C CYS A 297 3.46 6.28 -24.06
N ALA A 298 2.65 5.77 -24.98
CA ALA A 298 1.20 5.70 -24.89
C ALA A 298 0.73 4.27 -24.63
N ASP A 299 1.62 3.27 -24.79
CA ASP A 299 1.28 1.83 -24.81
C ASP A 299 1.91 1.03 -23.65
N THR A 300 2.59 1.71 -22.73
CA THR A 300 3.25 1.09 -21.57
C THR A 300 2.45 1.45 -20.31
N GLY A 301 2.13 0.45 -19.48
CA GLY A 301 1.34 0.59 -18.25
C GLY A 301 1.99 1.49 -17.18
N VAL A 302 1.69 1.25 -15.89
CA VAL A 302 2.27 2.06 -14.80
C VAL A 302 3.80 2.03 -14.86
N PRO A 303 4.47 3.19 -14.89
CA PRO A 303 5.90 3.26 -15.14
C PRO A 303 6.73 2.72 -13.96
N LEU A 304 7.76 1.93 -14.26
CA LEU A 304 8.61 1.29 -13.24
C LEU A 304 9.51 2.30 -12.51
N PRO A 305 9.88 2.03 -11.24
CA PRO A 305 10.83 2.86 -10.52
C PRO A 305 12.24 2.71 -11.10
N ALA A 306 12.82 3.82 -11.54
CA ALA A 306 14.21 3.88 -12.00
C ALA A 306 15.21 3.87 -10.84
N LYS A 307 14.77 4.34 -9.68
CA LYS A 307 15.57 4.50 -8.47
C LYS A 307 14.93 3.75 -7.32
N ASN A 308 15.75 3.33 -6.36
CA ASN A 308 15.25 2.83 -5.10
C ASN A 308 14.76 4.01 -4.25
N VAL A 309 13.58 3.89 -3.65
CA VAL A 309 12.94 4.98 -2.90
C VAL A 309 12.58 4.47 -1.51
N MET A 310 12.98 5.20 -0.48
CA MET A 310 12.70 4.87 0.91
C MET A 310 11.80 5.93 1.54
N PHE A 311 10.75 5.47 2.23
CA PHE A 311 9.96 6.30 3.13
C PHE A 311 10.34 5.96 4.57
N LYS A 312 10.88 6.95 5.29
CA LYS A 312 11.26 6.82 6.69
C LYS A 312 11.08 8.15 7.40
N ASP A 313 10.58 8.14 8.62
CA ASP A 313 10.46 9.32 9.49
C ASP A 313 9.69 10.48 8.82
N GLY A 314 8.65 10.14 8.04
CA GLY A 314 7.80 11.11 7.33
C GLY A 314 8.38 11.67 6.03
N ILE A 315 9.57 11.20 5.60
CA ILE A 315 10.28 11.71 4.43
C ILE A 315 10.43 10.60 3.39
N LEU A 316 10.16 10.93 2.14
CA LEU A 316 10.43 10.08 0.98
C LEU A 316 11.73 10.53 0.32
N SER A 317 12.72 9.63 0.20
CA SER A 317 14.05 9.93 -0.34
C SER A 317 14.62 8.79 -1.18
N GLU A 318 15.62 9.10 -2.01
CA GLU A 318 16.34 8.08 -2.79
C GLU A 318 17.22 7.21 -1.87
N TRP A 319 17.17 5.89 -2.06
CA TRP A 319 17.94 4.92 -1.29
C TRP A 319 19.15 4.42 -2.08
N SER A 320 20.36 4.72 -1.59
CA SER A 320 21.62 4.43 -2.28
C SER A 320 22.21 3.04 -1.95
N GLY A 321 21.47 2.17 -1.27
CA GLY A 321 21.94 0.82 -0.93
C GLY A 321 22.88 0.73 0.27
N ARG A 322 23.26 1.87 0.87
CA ARG A 322 24.13 1.92 2.06
C ARG A 322 23.31 2.39 3.27
N SER A 323 23.42 1.68 4.39
CA SER A 323 23.05 2.28 5.68
C SER A 323 23.91 3.53 5.87
N PRO A 324 23.35 4.70 6.24
CA PRO A 324 24.18 5.84 6.61
C PRO A 324 25.15 5.35 7.70
N SER A 325 26.44 5.45 7.41
CA SER A 325 27.48 5.09 8.36
C SER A 325 27.23 5.86 9.65
N SER A 326 27.12 5.16 10.77
CA SER A 326 26.91 5.67 12.13
C SER A 326 28.09 6.51 12.67
N LEU A 327 28.89 7.12 11.78
CA LEU A 327 30.10 7.88 12.09
C LEU A 327 29.92 9.41 12.00
N LEU A 328 28.69 9.93 11.88
CA LEU A 328 28.40 11.37 11.83
C LEU A 328 27.50 11.87 12.96
N ILE A 329 27.56 11.23 14.13
CA ILE A 329 27.08 11.78 15.41
C ILE A 329 28.25 11.79 16.41
N ALA A 330 29.33 12.45 16.03
CA ALA A 330 30.43 12.80 16.93
C ALA A 330 31.12 14.06 16.36
N GLY A 331 30.43 15.20 16.39
CA GLY A 331 31.00 16.42 15.80
C GLY A 331 30.23 17.72 16.05
N LEU A 332 29.22 17.75 16.92
CA LEU A 332 28.55 19.00 17.31
C LEU A 332 28.35 19.04 18.83
N HIS A 333 29.45 18.97 19.57
CA HIS A 333 29.50 19.50 20.92
C HIS A 333 30.93 19.92 21.28
N LEU A 334 31.46 20.93 20.58
CA LEU A 334 32.63 21.71 21.02
C LEU A 334 32.83 22.92 20.09
N GLN A 335 32.07 23.98 20.32
CA GLN A 335 32.57 25.35 20.58
C GLN A 335 31.40 26.29 20.87
#